data_AF-A0A1G0JI33-F1
#
_entry.id   AF-A0A1G0JI33-F1
#
_cell.length_a   1.000
_cell.length_b   1.000
_cell.length_c   1.000
_cell.angle_alpha   90.00
_cell.angle_beta   90.00
_cell.angle_gamma   90.00
#
_symmetry.space_group_name_H-M   'P 1'
#
loop_
_entity.id
_entity.type
_entity.pdbx_description
1 polymer ?
#
loop_
_entity_poly.entity_id
_entity_poly.type
_entity_poly.pdbx_seq_one_letter_code
_entity_poly.pdbx_strand_id
1 'polypeptide(L)'
;MADQYPSRSDCPINYALESFGDKWTLLIIRDLMFNAKQSFGELLTSPEKISTNILTDRLKSLEATGIISREVCADNRSKCVYSLTAKGRDLLPIMLEITQWSARHYKDVSTPAAFLKRLDEDKAGVIRQIKAMWDDQQKP
;
A
#
# COMPACT_ATOMS: atom_id res chain seq x y z
N MET A 1 -20.57 -9.79 -3.93
CA MET A 1 -21.20 -9.51 -2.64
C MET A 1 -20.31 -8.49 -1.95
N ALA A 2 -20.80 -7.30 -1.63
CA ALA A 2 -19.98 -6.30 -0.96
C ALA A 2 -19.80 -6.73 0.49
N ASP A 3 -18.60 -7.16 0.86
CA ASP A 3 -18.23 -7.42 2.26
C ASP A 3 -18.48 -6.15 3.07
N GLN A 4 -19.52 -6.21 3.89
CA GLN A 4 -20.01 -5.09 4.67
C GLN A 4 -19.09 -4.91 5.87
N TYR A 5 -18.01 -4.16 5.68
CA TYR A 5 -17.17 -3.69 6.78
C TYR A 5 -18.02 -2.81 7.71
N PRO A 6 -17.87 -2.92 9.04
CA PRO A 6 -18.66 -2.13 9.98
C PRO A 6 -18.33 -0.64 9.83
N SER A 7 -19.12 0.07 9.02
CA SER A 7 -19.02 1.52 8.89
C SER A 7 -19.93 2.19 9.90
N ARG A 8 -19.36 3.12 10.68
CA ARG A 8 -20.09 3.91 11.68
C ARG A 8 -21.05 4.93 11.04
N SER A 9 -20.87 5.23 9.76
CA SER A 9 -21.72 6.11 8.96
C SER A 9 -21.58 5.80 7.47
N ASP A 10 -22.42 6.45 6.65
CA ASP A 10 -22.40 6.46 5.19
C ASP A 10 -21.33 7.39 4.58
N CYS A 11 -20.49 8.01 5.43
CA CYS A 11 -19.44 8.93 5.00
C CYS A 11 -18.33 8.17 4.24
N PRO A 12 -17.99 8.56 2.99
CA PRO A 12 -16.90 7.95 2.22
C PRO A 12 -15.55 7.97 2.94
N ILE A 13 -15.28 9.03 3.70
CA ILE A 13 -14.06 9.14 4.52
C ILE A 13 -14.08 8.09 5.64
N ASN A 14 -15.24 7.84 6.27
CA ASN A 14 -15.34 6.80 7.29
C ASN A 14 -15.04 5.42 6.69
N TYR A 15 -15.54 5.11 5.50
CA TYR A 15 -15.20 3.85 4.82
C TYR A 15 -13.69 3.70 4.58
N ALA A 16 -13.02 4.76 4.15
CA ALA A 16 -11.56 4.78 4.00
C ALA A 16 -10.85 4.57 5.35
N LEU A 17 -11.30 5.25 6.41
CA LEU A 17 -10.69 5.16 7.74
C LEU A 17 -10.85 3.78 8.39
N GLU A 18 -12.02 3.14 8.22
CA GLU A 18 -12.24 1.76 8.70
C GLU A 18 -11.46 0.73 7.87
N SER A 19 -11.10 1.06 6.62
CA SER A 19 -10.33 0.17 5.73
C SER A 19 -8.82 0.30 5.90
N PHE A 20 -8.29 1.52 5.96
CA PHE A 20 -6.86 1.81 5.95
C PHE A 20 -6.45 3.05 6.77
N GLY A 21 -7.29 3.52 7.70
CA GLY A 21 -7.07 4.76 8.46
C GLY A 21 -6.06 4.69 9.59
N ASP A 22 -5.44 3.53 9.85
CA ASP A 22 -4.41 3.41 10.87
C ASP A 22 -2.99 3.56 10.29
N LYS A 23 -2.07 4.01 11.14
CA LYS A 23 -0.69 4.34 10.74
C LYS A 23 0.06 3.21 10.03
N TRP A 24 -0.20 1.95 10.40
CA TRP A 24 0.58 0.82 9.91
C TRP A 24 0.10 0.33 8.55
N THR A 25 -1.20 0.44 8.29
CA THR A 25 -1.79 -0.05 7.05
C THR A 25 -1.19 0.64 5.82
N LEU A 26 -1.07 1.97 5.83
CA LEU A 26 -0.46 2.70 4.71
C LEU A 26 1.05 2.44 4.57
N LEU A 27 1.76 2.12 5.66
CA LEU A 27 3.17 1.73 5.60
C LEU A 27 3.35 0.33 4.97
N ILE A 28 2.46 -0.61 5.30
CA ILE A 28 2.43 -1.93 4.65
C ILE A 28 2.12 -1.78 3.16
N ILE A 29 1.11 -0.97 2.81
CA ILE A 29 0.77 -0.71 1.41
C ILE A 29 1.95 -0.07 0.67
N ARG A 30 2.62 0.94 1.26
CA ARG A 30 3.85 1.53 0.70
C ARG A 30 4.89 0.45 0.40
N ASP A 31 5.12 -0.46 1.34
CA ASP A 31 6.14 -1.49 1.22
C ASP A 31 5.83 -2.50 0.09
N LEU A 32 4.57 -2.91 -0.02
CA LEU A 32 4.09 -3.75 -1.12
C LEU A 32 4.13 -3.01 -2.47
N MET A 33 3.85 -1.70 -2.47
CA MET A 33 3.68 -0.89 -3.67
C MET A 33 5.00 -0.43 -4.28
N PHE A 34 5.97 -0.02 -3.46
CA PHE A 34 7.17 0.68 -3.90
C PHE A 34 8.48 -0.01 -3.50
N ASN A 35 8.47 -0.84 -2.46
CA ASN A 35 9.68 -1.46 -1.93
C ASN A 35 9.82 -2.95 -2.34
N ALA A 36 8.92 -3.44 -3.20
CA ALA A 36 8.89 -4.83 -3.69
C ALA A 36 8.91 -5.89 -2.58
N LYS A 37 8.46 -5.53 -1.37
CA LYS A 37 8.34 -6.49 -0.26
C LYS A 37 7.12 -7.35 -0.51
N GLN A 38 7.23 -8.65 -0.25
CA GLN A 38 6.15 -9.60 -0.54
C GLN A 38 5.95 -10.63 0.56
N SER A 39 6.90 -10.80 1.48
CA SER A 39 6.79 -11.76 2.57
C SER A 39 6.65 -11.08 3.94
N PHE A 40 6.13 -11.83 4.91
CA PHE A 40 6.02 -11.38 6.31
C PHE A 40 7.39 -10.94 6.87
N GLY A 41 8.44 -11.71 6.59
CA GLY A 41 9.80 -11.43 7.04
C GLY A 41 10.34 -10.12 6.45
N GLU A 42 10.12 -9.86 5.15
CA GLU A 42 10.52 -8.61 4.52
C GLU A 42 9.76 -7.42 5.09
N LEU A 43 8.45 -7.54 5.33
CA LEU A 43 7.65 -6.46 5.93
C LEU A 43 8.12 -6.12 7.35
N LEU A 44 8.63 -7.10 8.11
CA LEU A 44 9.23 -6.84 9.43
C LEU A 44 10.55 -6.05 9.38
N THR A 45 11.29 -6.08 8.25
CA THR A 45 12.55 -5.34 8.13
C THR A 45 12.35 -3.85 7.86
N SER A 46 11.10 -3.36 7.82
CA SER A 46 10.80 -1.96 7.59
C SER A 46 11.34 -1.06 8.71
N PRO A 47 11.86 0.13 8.38
CA PRO A 47 12.56 1.00 9.33
C PRO A 47 11.67 1.46 10.48
N GLU A 48 10.34 1.47 10.31
CA GLU A 48 9.37 1.85 11.33
C GLU A 48 9.20 0.79 12.44
N LYS A 49 9.80 -0.39 12.30
CA LYS A 49 9.82 -1.47 13.32
C LYS A 49 8.43 -1.86 13.80
N ILE A 50 7.54 -2.20 12.87
CA ILE A 50 6.23 -2.76 13.20
C ILE A 50 6.38 -4.06 14.01
N SER A 51 5.58 -4.23 15.06
CA SER A 51 5.61 -5.45 15.85
C SER A 51 4.88 -6.60 15.14
N THR A 52 5.32 -7.84 15.40
CA THR A 52 4.78 -9.06 14.78
C THR A 52 3.26 -9.21 14.94
N ASN A 53 2.73 -8.92 16.14
CA ASN A 53 1.28 -9.00 16.39
C ASN A 53 0.50 -7.97 15.56
N ILE A 54 0.97 -6.72 15.51
CA ILE A 54 0.31 -5.67 14.75
C ILE A 54 0.39 -5.94 13.25
N LEU A 55 1.55 -6.36 12.74
CA LEU A 55 1.69 -6.75 11.33
C LEU A 55 0.73 -7.89 10.96
N THR A 56 0.63 -8.91 11.83
CA THR A 56 -0.29 -10.05 11.63
C THR A 56 -1.74 -9.57 11.54
N ASP A 57 -2.17 -8.73 12.48
CA ASP A 57 -3.54 -8.23 12.54
C ASP A 57 -3.86 -7.35 11.32
N ARG A 58 -2.90 -6.53 10.87
CA ARG A 58 -3.08 -5.68 9.68
C ARG A 58 -3.12 -6.45 8.38
N LEU A 59 -2.25 -7.45 8.21
CA LEU A 59 -2.30 -8.30 7.02
C LEU A 59 -3.64 -9.05 6.91
N LYS A 60 -4.16 -9.58 8.03
CA LYS A 60 -5.50 -10.18 8.07
C LYS A 60 -6.60 -9.20 7.69
N SER A 61 -6.55 -7.97 8.23
CA SER A 61 -7.52 -6.91 7.91
C SER A 61 -7.45 -6.49 6.44
N LEU A 62 -6.24 -6.36 5.89
CA LEU A 62 -6.02 -6.00 4.49
C LEU A 62 -6.49 -7.11 3.52
N GLU A 63 -6.31 -8.38 3.90
CA GLU A 63 -6.83 -9.53 3.16
C GLU A 63 -8.36 -9.56 3.21
N ALA A 64 -8.96 -9.37 4.40
CA ALA A 64 -10.41 -9.33 4.58
C ALA A 64 -11.10 -8.16 3.85
N THR A 65 -10.43 -7.02 3.71
CA THR A 65 -10.94 -5.87 2.93
C THR A 65 -10.70 -6.02 1.42
N GLY A 66 -10.01 -7.07 0.98
CA GLY A 66 -9.64 -7.30 -0.40
C GLY A 66 -8.64 -6.29 -0.95
N ILE A 67 -7.87 -5.61 -0.10
CA ILE A 67 -6.79 -4.68 -0.52
C ILE A 67 -5.53 -5.47 -0.91
N ILE A 68 -5.27 -6.57 -0.22
CA ILE A 68 -4.18 -7.51 -0.55
C ILE A 68 -4.71 -8.91 -0.79
N SER A 69 -3.99 -9.70 -1.58
CA SER A 69 -4.11 -11.16 -1.64
C SER A 69 -2.96 -11.80 -0.87
N ARG A 70 -3.18 -13.04 -0.41
CA ARG A 70 -2.18 -13.89 0.21
C ARG A 70 -2.15 -15.24 -0.50
N GLU A 71 -0.98 -15.61 -1.00
CA GLU A 71 -0.76 -16.87 -1.71
C GLU A 71 0.35 -17.67 -1.02
N VAL A 72 0.20 -18.98 -0.95
CA VAL A 72 1.26 -19.85 -0.43
C VAL A 72 2.32 -20.02 -1.52
N CYS A 73 3.59 -19.79 -1.18
CA CYS A 73 4.70 -19.92 -2.12
C CYS A 73 4.80 -21.37 -2.60
N ALA A 74 4.84 -21.56 -3.92
CA ALA A 74 4.89 -22.89 -4.56
C ALA A 74 6.11 -23.71 -4.09
N ASP A 75 7.27 -23.05 -3.99
CA ASP A 75 8.54 -23.69 -3.62
C ASP A 75 8.70 -23.87 -2.10
N ASN A 76 7.90 -23.17 -1.29
CA ASN A 76 7.97 -23.28 0.16
C ASN A 76 6.63 -23.02 0.82
N ARG A 77 5.93 -24.11 1.19
CA ARG A 77 4.62 -24.08 1.85
C ARG A 77 4.58 -23.31 3.17
N SER A 78 5.73 -23.06 3.81
CA SER A 78 5.82 -22.25 5.03
C SER A 78 5.89 -20.74 4.76
N LYS A 79 6.09 -20.32 3.50
CA LYS A 79 6.15 -18.92 3.10
C LYS A 79 4.86 -18.50 2.40
N CYS A 80 4.36 -17.33 2.77
CA CYS A 80 3.27 -16.66 2.08
C CYS A 80 3.81 -15.45 1.33
N VAL A 81 3.23 -15.21 0.15
CA VAL A 81 3.42 -14.04 -0.70
C VAL A 81 2.19 -13.16 -0.57
N TYR A 82 2.40 -11.90 -0.21
CA TYR A 82 1.39 -10.86 -0.13
C TYR A 82 1.51 -9.95 -1.35
N SER A 83 0.39 -9.64 -1.99
CA SER A 83 0.35 -8.80 -3.19
C SER A 83 -0.83 -7.84 -3.15
N LEU A 84 -0.67 -6.64 -3.73
CA LEU A 84 -1.79 -5.70 -3.87
C LEU A 84 -2.79 -6.22 -4.90
N THR A 85 -4.07 -6.23 -4.53
CA THR A 85 -5.17 -6.47 -5.47
C THR A 85 -5.40 -5.23 -6.35
N ALA A 86 -6.34 -5.31 -7.30
CA ALA A 86 -6.81 -4.14 -8.04
C ALA A 86 -7.26 -3.00 -7.09
N LYS A 87 -8.03 -3.34 -6.05
CA LYS A 87 -8.49 -2.37 -5.03
C LYS A 87 -7.32 -1.73 -4.27
N GLY A 88 -6.29 -2.51 -3.95
CA GLY A 88 -5.09 -1.98 -3.30
C GLY A 88 -4.25 -1.08 -4.22
N ARG A 89 -4.13 -1.43 -5.51
CA ARG A 89 -3.41 -0.63 -6.51
C ARG A 89 -4.11 0.71 -6.79
N ASP A 90 -5.43 0.78 -6.64
CA ASP A 90 -6.19 2.02 -6.77
C ASP A 90 -5.91 3.05 -5.66
N LEU A 91 -5.22 2.65 -4.59
CA LEU A 91 -4.74 3.59 -3.55
C LEU A 91 -3.53 4.42 -4.00
N LEU A 92 -2.90 4.10 -5.15
CA LEU A 92 -1.73 4.80 -5.66
C LEU A 92 -1.88 6.35 -5.64
N PRO A 93 -2.96 6.96 -6.17
CA PRO A 93 -3.09 8.41 -6.15
C PRO A 93 -3.07 8.97 -4.73
N ILE A 94 -3.71 8.30 -3.77
CA ILE A 94 -3.73 8.70 -2.35
C ILE A 94 -2.32 8.65 -1.76
N MET A 95 -1.54 7.61 -2.06
CA MET A 95 -0.14 7.49 -1.61
C MET A 95 0.73 8.64 -2.15
N LEU A 96 0.49 9.07 -3.39
CA LEU A 96 1.20 10.20 -3.99
C LEU A 96 0.79 11.54 -3.36
N GLU A 97 -0.51 11.74 -3.06
CA GLU A 97 -0.97 12.93 -2.34
C GLU A 97 -0.34 13.04 -0.94
N ILE A 98 -0.29 11.93 -0.20
CA ILE A 98 0.38 11.88 1.11
C ILE A 98 1.85 12.24 0.99
N THR A 99 2.51 11.77 -0.09
CA THR A 99 3.92 12.08 -0.38
C THR A 99 4.11 13.58 -0.63
N GLN A 100 3.29 14.18 -1.51
CA GLN A 100 3.34 15.62 -1.81
C GLN A 100 3.00 16.48 -0.59
N TRP A 101 2.01 16.08 0.22
CA TRP A 101 1.66 16.76 1.45
C TRP A 101 2.83 16.72 2.45
N SER A 102 3.42 15.55 2.65
CA SER A 102 4.57 15.38 3.55
C SER A 102 5.77 16.22 3.11
N ALA A 103 6.10 16.23 1.81
CA ALA A 103 7.19 17.02 1.28
C ALA A 103 7.00 18.54 1.41
N ARG A 104 5.75 19.02 1.49
CA ARG A 104 5.44 20.45 1.71
C ARG A 104 5.61 20.88 3.17
N HIS A 105 5.44 19.95 4.11
CA HIS A 105 5.40 20.28 5.54
C HIS A 105 6.62 19.79 6.33
N TYR A 106 7.42 18.89 5.77
CA TYR A 106 8.60 18.31 6.42
C TYR A 106 9.85 18.47 5.54
N LYS A 107 10.98 18.81 6.16
CA LYS A 107 12.24 19.12 5.46
C LYS A 107 13.08 17.87 5.15
N ASP A 108 12.93 16.82 5.96
CA ASP A 108 13.77 15.62 5.92
C ASP A 108 13.02 14.43 5.30
N VAL A 109 12.37 14.67 4.15
CA VAL A 109 11.74 13.58 3.38
C VAL A 109 12.77 12.89 2.50
N SER A 110 12.74 11.56 2.45
CA SER A 110 13.66 10.75 1.64
C SER A 110 13.33 10.75 0.13
N THR A 111 12.26 11.43 -0.27
CA THR A 111 11.79 11.43 -1.66
C THR A 111 12.65 12.34 -2.53
N PRO A 112 13.19 11.87 -3.67
CA PRO A 112 14.02 12.69 -4.55
C PRO A 112 13.30 13.95 -5.05
N ALA A 113 13.98 15.11 -5.00
CA ALA A 113 13.41 16.39 -5.43
C ALA A 113 12.91 16.37 -6.89
N ALA A 114 13.62 15.65 -7.78
CA ALA A 114 13.19 15.49 -9.17
C ALA A 114 11.86 14.74 -9.31
N PHE A 115 11.62 13.74 -8.45
CA PHE A 115 10.35 13.01 -8.43
C PHE A 115 9.22 13.88 -7.89
N LEU A 116 9.46 14.64 -6.81
CA LEU A 116 8.49 15.59 -6.27
C LEU A 116 8.09 16.66 -7.31
N LYS A 117 9.08 17.25 -7.99
CA LYS A 117 8.83 18.21 -9.07
C LYS A 117 7.95 17.61 -10.16
N ARG A 118 8.24 16.38 -10.59
CA ARG A 118 7.44 15.70 -11.61
C ARG A 118 6.03 15.37 -11.12
N LEU A 119 5.86 15.02 -9.84
CA LEU A 119 4.53 14.84 -9.24
C LEU A 119 3.71 16.13 -9.24
N ASP A 120 4.35 17.28 -9.01
CA ASP A 120 3.69 18.58 -9.04
C ASP A 120 3.30 18.99 -10.48
N GLU A 121 4.16 18.69 -11.46
CA GLU A 121 3.96 19.06 -12.87
C GLU A 121 3.00 18.12 -13.63
N ASP A 122 3.13 16.80 -13.45
CA ASP A 122 2.36 15.78 -14.19
C ASP A 122 2.10 14.53 -13.34
N LYS A 123 1.31 14.69 -12.27
CA LYS A 123 0.84 13.58 -11.42
C LYS A 123 0.14 12.48 -12.22
N ALA A 124 -0.67 12.86 -13.20
CA ALA A 124 -1.41 11.89 -14.02
C ALA A 124 -0.47 11.02 -14.86
N GLY A 125 0.60 11.60 -15.42
CA GLY A 125 1.64 10.86 -16.13
C GLY A 125 2.47 9.98 -15.21
N VAL A 126 2.77 10.42 -13.98
CA VAL A 126 3.43 9.56 -12.98
C VAL A 126 2.56 8.35 -12.63
N ILE A 127 1.25 8.56 -12.38
CA ILE A 127 0.31 7.46 -12.11
C ILE A 127 0.27 6.47 -13.28
N ARG A 128 0.16 6.97 -14.52
CA ARG A 128 0.16 6.11 -15.72
C ARG A 128 1.43 5.30 -15.84
N GLN A 129 2.60 5.90 -15.59
CA GLN A 129 3.87 5.19 -15.64
C GLN A 129 3.95 4.08 -14.59
N ILE A 130 3.60 4.38 -13.33
CA ILE A 130 3.66 3.39 -12.25
C ILE A 130 2.68 2.24 -12.54
N LYS A 131 1.47 2.54 -13.00
CA LYS A 131 0.50 1.50 -13.38
C LYS A 131 1.02 0.62 -14.53
N ALA A 132 1.61 1.23 -15.57
CA ALA A 132 2.20 0.49 -16.69
C ALA A 132 3.33 -0.46 -16.24
N MET A 133 4.17 -0.02 -15.28
CA MET A 133 5.23 -0.88 -14.72
C MET A 133 4.67 -2.13 -14.04
N TRP A 134 3.51 -2.05 -13.38
CA TRP A 134 2.88 -3.21 -12.75
C TRP A 134 2.24 -4.16 -13.76
N ASP A 135 1.68 -3.62 -14.84
CA ASP A 135 1.09 -4.43 -15.91
C ASP A 135 2.18 -5.25 -16.64
N ASP A 136 3.37 -4.65 -16.84
CA ASP A 136 4.53 -5.36 -17.42
C ASP A 136 5.06 -6.48 -16.51
N GLN A 137 4.98 -6.32 -15.19
CA GLN A 137 5.37 -7.33 -14.21
C GLN A 137 4.39 -8.52 -14.11
N GLN A 138 3.19 -8.39 -14.68
CA GLN A 138 2.15 -9.43 -14.70
C GLN A 138 2.12 -10.23 -16.02
N LYS A 139 3.00 -9.91 -16.97
CA LYS A 139 3.10 -10.62 -18.24
C LYS A 139 3.84 -11.96 -18.02
N PRO A 140 3.29 -13.08 -18.52
CA PRO A 140 3.92 -14.41 -18.39
C PRO A 140 5.25 -14.51 -19.14
#